data_AF-A0A7V7G1R2-F1
#
_entry.id   AF-A0A7V7G1R2-F1
#
_cell.length_a   1.000
_cell.length_b   1.000
_cell.length_c   1.000
_cell.angle_alpha   90.00
_cell.angle_beta   90.00
_cell.angle_gamma   90.00
#
_symmetry.space_group_name_H-M   'P 1'
#
loop_
_entity.id
_entity.type
_entity.pdbx_description
1 polymer ?
#
loop_
_entity_poly.entity_id
_entity_poly.type
_entity_poly.pdbx_seq_one_letter_code
_entity_poly.pdbx_strand_id
1 'polypeptide(L)'
;MLASHFGDFSHVPGAYPDLRHARQWPAFYFGRFTRIWPLHAVILTIVIALHPWYMAEPTVVLANFLLVQSWSPNLNVAFSLNGVAWSISNEVFFYLLFPLVLASRHRFLWWYIATISIVLVVILVGNHFQPVFTEDMGSSWSNFAHVGPPVRFWYFSQAWVWG
;
A
#
# COMPACT_ATOMS: atom_id res chain seq x y z
N MET A 1 25.58 23.27 1.75
CA MET A 1 25.21 24.22 0.67
C MET A 1 24.81 23.43 -0.60
N LEU A 2 23.89 22.46 -0.49
CA LEU A 2 23.50 21.55 -1.59
C LEU A 2 22.02 21.13 -1.49
N ALA A 3 21.11 22.09 -1.29
CA ALA A 3 19.66 21.81 -1.20
C ALA A 3 18.80 22.82 -1.97
N SER A 4 19.38 23.57 -2.91
CA SER A 4 18.68 24.61 -3.70
C SER A 4 18.55 24.27 -5.19
N HIS A 5 18.74 23.00 -5.57
CA HIS A 5 18.68 22.54 -6.97
C HIS A 5 17.56 21.52 -7.21
N PHE A 6 16.48 21.57 -6.43
CA PHE A 6 15.22 20.95 -6.83
C PHE A 6 14.45 22.01 -7.64
N GLY A 7 14.60 21.93 -8.96
CA GLY A 7 14.00 22.86 -9.92
C GLY A 7 12.50 23.05 -9.69
N ASP A 8 12.06 24.29 -9.83
CA ASP A 8 10.65 24.64 -9.85
C ASP A 8 10.05 24.13 -11.16
N PHE A 9 9.44 22.94 -11.11
CA PHE A 9 8.76 22.33 -12.25
C PHE A 9 7.31 22.79 -12.39
N SER A 10 6.83 23.77 -11.61
CA SER A 10 5.41 24.18 -11.62
C SER A 10 4.93 24.77 -12.96
N HIS A 11 5.85 25.10 -13.88
CA HIS A 11 5.55 25.75 -15.16
C HIS A 11 5.42 24.79 -16.35
N VAL A 12 5.69 23.48 -16.18
CA VAL A 12 5.57 22.51 -17.27
C VAL A 12 4.09 22.11 -17.41
N PRO A 13 3.45 22.23 -18.58
CA PRO A 13 2.12 21.66 -18.80
C PRO A 13 2.20 20.13 -18.62
N GLY A 14 1.52 19.59 -17.60
CA GLY A 14 1.69 18.20 -17.15
C GLY A 14 2.62 18.01 -15.95
N ALA A 15 3.13 19.10 -15.37
CA ALA A 15 3.84 19.10 -14.10
C ALA A 15 2.96 18.50 -13.00
N TYR A 16 3.56 17.61 -12.21
CA TYR A 16 2.88 16.99 -11.09
C TYR A 16 2.31 18.05 -10.13
N PRO A 17 1.11 17.83 -9.55
CA PRO A 17 0.55 18.74 -8.57
C PRO A 17 1.55 18.94 -7.41
N ASP A 18 1.79 20.19 -7.02
CA ASP A 18 2.49 20.53 -5.80
C ASP A 18 1.69 20.08 -4.57
N LEU A 19 2.04 18.89 -4.06
CA LEU A 19 1.36 18.25 -2.94
C LEU A 19 1.62 18.92 -1.58
N ARG A 20 2.43 19.98 -1.54
CA ARG A 20 2.56 20.84 -0.35
C ARG A 20 1.24 21.53 0.00
N HIS A 21 0.36 21.70 -0.98
CA HIS A 21 -0.95 22.31 -0.81
C HIS A 21 -2.04 21.24 -0.80
N ALA A 22 -2.77 21.13 0.33
CA ALA A 22 -3.85 20.14 0.50
C ALA A 22 -4.93 20.19 -0.58
N ARG A 23 -5.15 21.37 -1.18
CA ARG A 23 -6.08 21.57 -2.30
C ARG A 23 -5.76 20.69 -3.53
N GLN A 24 -4.52 20.27 -3.69
CA GLN A 24 -4.06 19.49 -4.85
C GLN A 24 -4.11 17.97 -4.62
N TRP A 25 -4.37 17.51 -3.39
CA TRP A 25 -4.40 16.09 -3.05
C TRP A 25 -5.47 15.31 -3.80
N PRO A 26 -6.71 15.82 -4.02
CA PRO A 26 -7.72 15.08 -4.77
C PRO A 26 -7.29 14.79 -6.22
N ALA A 27 -6.64 15.76 -6.88
CA ALA A 27 -6.14 15.59 -8.25
C ALA A 27 -5.02 14.54 -8.31
N PHE A 28 -4.13 14.54 -7.31
CA PHE A 28 -3.09 13.52 -7.17
C PHE A 28 -3.67 12.11 -6.99
N TYR A 29 -4.59 11.92 -6.04
CA TYR A 29 -5.20 10.61 -5.79
C TYR A 29 -6.00 10.11 -7.00
N PHE A 30 -6.77 10.99 -7.64
CA PHE A 30 -7.54 10.63 -8.82
C PHE A 30 -6.63 10.16 -9.97
N GLY A 31 -5.52 10.86 -10.23
CA GLY A 31 -4.57 10.47 -11.28
C GLY A 31 -3.89 9.11 -11.04
N ARG A 32 -3.69 8.70 -9.78
CA ARG A 32 -3.17 7.37 -9.45
C ARG A 32 -4.25 6.29 -9.51
N PHE A 33 -5.44 6.61 -9.03
CA PHE A 33 -6.60 5.73 -9.06
C PHE A 33 -6.98 5.31 -10.49
N THR A 34 -7.05 6.27 -11.41
CA THR A 34 -7.39 6.00 -12.83
C THR A 34 -6.33 5.17 -13.56
N ARG A 35 -5.09 5.17 -13.07
CA ARG A 35 -4.03 4.34 -13.65
C ARG A 35 -4.09 2.89 -13.19
N ILE A 36 -4.44 2.64 -11.92
CA ILE A 36 -4.34 1.31 -11.29
C ILE A 36 -5.67 0.58 -11.32
N TRP A 37 -6.75 1.24 -10.92
CA TRP A 37 -7.99 0.56 -10.62
C TRP A 37 -8.73 0.01 -11.85
N PRO A 38 -8.75 0.66 -13.03
CA PRO A 38 -9.43 0.07 -14.19
C PRO A 38 -8.90 -1.33 -14.53
N LEU A 39 -7.57 -1.50 -14.52
CA LEU A 39 -6.95 -2.79 -14.80
C LEU A 39 -7.21 -3.79 -13.66
N HIS A 40 -7.02 -3.39 -12.40
CA HIS A 40 -7.26 -4.27 -11.27
C HIS A 40 -8.73 -4.71 -11.19
N ALA A 41 -9.70 -3.86 -11.57
CA ALA A 41 -11.13 -4.18 -11.57
C ALA A 41 -11.48 -5.23 -12.63
N VAL A 42 -10.90 -5.09 -13.83
CA VAL A 42 -11.06 -6.08 -14.90
C VAL A 42 -10.50 -7.43 -14.46
N ILE A 43 -9.28 -7.45 -13.93
CA ILE A 43 -8.65 -8.70 -13.48
C ILE A 43 -9.45 -9.32 -12.33
N LEU A 44 -9.85 -8.53 -11.34
CA LEU A 44 -10.63 -9.00 -10.20
C LEU A 44 -11.95 -9.62 -10.66
N THR A 45 -12.65 -8.97 -11.60
CA THR A 45 -13.91 -9.47 -12.16
C THR A 45 -13.70 -10.78 -12.91
N ILE A 46 -12.65 -10.87 -13.75
CA ILE A 46 -12.31 -12.10 -14.49
C ILE A 46 -12.02 -13.25 -13.52
N VAL A 47 -11.21 -13.01 -12.48
CA VAL A 47 -10.87 -14.05 -11.49
C VAL A 47 -12.12 -14.55 -10.76
N ILE A 48 -12.99 -13.65 -10.31
CA ILE A 48 -14.25 -14.01 -9.64
C ILE A 48 -15.14 -14.84 -10.58
N ALA A 49 -15.25 -14.44 -11.84
CA ALA A 49 -16.06 -15.15 -12.84
C ALA A 49 -15.52 -16.55 -13.16
N LEU A 50 -14.19 -16.71 -13.20
CA LEU A 50 -13.54 -17.99 -13.49
C LEU A 50 -13.53 -18.95 -12.29
N HIS A 51 -13.60 -18.44 -11.06
CA HIS A 51 -13.55 -19.25 -9.85
C HIS A 51 -14.79 -19.02 -8.95
N PRO A 52 -16.01 -19.33 -9.42
CA PRO A 52 -17.24 -19.09 -8.65
C PRO A 52 -17.33 -19.95 -7.37
N TRP A 53 -16.61 -21.07 -7.30
CA TRP A 53 -16.53 -21.93 -6.11
C TRP A 53 -15.58 -21.39 -5.03
N TYR A 54 -14.64 -20.52 -5.44
CA TYR A 54 -14.08 -19.52 -4.55
C TYR A 54 -15.20 -18.49 -4.34
N MET A 55 -16.21 -18.88 -3.57
CA MET A 55 -17.03 -17.92 -2.83
C MET A 55 -16.09 -17.29 -1.81
N ALA A 56 -15.15 -16.48 -2.31
CA ALA A 56 -14.27 -15.67 -1.51
C ALA A 56 -15.21 -14.93 -0.58
N GLU A 57 -15.05 -15.17 0.72
CA GLU A 57 -15.88 -14.53 1.72
C GLU A 57 -16.06 -13.06 1.33
N PRO A 58 -17.26 -12.47 1.46
CA PRO A 58 -17.48 -11.09 1.03
C PRO A 58 -16.43 -10.11 1.57
N THR A 59 -15.87 -10.41 2.74
CA THR A 59 -14.71 -9.75 3.36
C THR A 59 -13.43 -9.83 2.54
N VAL A 60 -13.09 -10.99 1.97
CA VAL A 60 -11.92 -11.21 1.09
C VAL A 60 -12.09 -10.49 -0.25
N VAL A 61 -13.29 -10.56 -0.84
CA VAL A 61 -13.59 -9.81 -2.09
C VAL A 61 -13.48 -8.32 -1.83
N LEU A 62 -14.06 -7.84 -0.73
CA LEU A 62 -13.99 -6.44 -0.33
C LEU A 62 -12.54 -6.00 -0.05
N ALA A 63 -11.75 -6.84 0.61
CA ALA A 63 -10.35 -6.55 0.89
C ALA A 63 -9.53 -6.42 -0.41
N ASN A 64 -9.76 -7.27 -1.41
CA ASN A 64 -9.12 -7.17 -2.73
C ASN A 64 -9.62 -5.96 -3.52
N PHE A 65 -10.90 -5.66 -3.47
CA PHE A 65 -11.50 -4.51 -4.13
C PHE A 65 -10.93 -3.19 -3.59
N LEU A 66 -10.78 -3.10 -2.27
CA LEU A 66 -10.17 -1.95 -1.59
C LEU A 66 -8.65 -1.94 -1.63
N LEU A 67 -8.01 -2.99 -2.19
CA LEU A 67 -6.55 -3.15 -2.20
C LEU A 67 -5.95 -3.08 -0.79
N VAL A 68 -6.56 -3.77 0.18
CA VAL A 68 -6.08 -3.89 1.58
C VAL A 68 -5.83 -5.35 2.00
N GLN A 69 -5.98 -6.30 1.08
CA GLN A 69 -5.80 -7.73 1.35
C GLN A 69 -4.39 -8.11 1.81
N SER A 70 -3.35 -7.39 1.36
CA SER A 70 -1.96 -7.65 1.78
C SER A 70 -1.69 -7.32 3.25
N TRP A 71 -2.65 -6.65 3.91
CA TRP A 71 -2.56 -6.30 5.32
C TRP A 71 -3.03 -7.43 6.22
N SER A 72 -3.53 -8.53 5.65
CA SER A 72 -3.89 -9.73 6.40
C SER A 72 -2.64 -10.55 6.74
N PRO A 73 -2.49 -11.03 7.98
CA PRO A 73 -1.44 -11.98 8.34
C PRO A 73 -1.68 -13.39 7.76
N ASN A 74 -2.87 -13.64 7.22
CA ASN A 74 -3.21 -14.88 6.54
C ASN A 74 -2.82 -14.80 5.05
N LEU A 75 -1.86 -15.63 4.63
CA LEU A 75 -1.37 -15.65 3.25
C LEU A 75 -2.44 -16.06 2.23
N ASN A 76 -3.42 -16.87 2.64
CA ASN A 76 -4.55 -17.22 1.78
C ASN A 76 -5.39 -15.97 1.45
N VAL A 77 -5.44 -14.99 2.35
CA VAL A 77 -6.09 -13.69 2.10
C VAL A 77 -5.14 -12.75 1.36
N ALA A 78 -3.88 -12.66 1.78
CA ALA A 78 -2.91 -11.75 1.17
C ALA A 78 -2.63 -12.03 -0.32
N PHE A 79 -2.67 -13.31 -0.71
CA PHE A 79 -2.51 -13.76 -2.10
C PHE A 79 -3.84 -14.23 -2.75
N SER A 80 -4.98 -13.96 -2.12
CA SER A 80 -6.30 -14.31 -2.67
C SER A 80 -6.58 -13.62 -4.00
N LEU A 81 -7.46 -14.25 -4.81
CA LEU A 81 -7.95 -13.75 -6.10
C LEU A 81 -6.82 -13.42 -7.08
N ASN A 82 -6.25 -12.23 -6.97
CA ASN A 82 -5.08 -11.83 -7.75
C ASN A 82 -3.81 -11.93 -6.88
N GLY A 83 -3.15 -13.08 -6.95
CA GLY A 83 -1.95 -13.38 -6.16
C GLY A 83 -0.76 -12.44 -6.38
N VAL A 84 -0.75 -11.56 -7.39
CA VAL A 84 0.27 -10.51 -7.55
C VAL A 84 -0.18 -9.13 -7.06
N ALA A 85 -1.48 -8.94 -6.79
CA ALA A 85 -2.07 -7.67 -6.35
C ALA A 85 -1.63 -7.23 -4.95
N TRP A 86 -1.03 -8.12 -4.16
CA TRP A 86 -0.46 -7.76 -2.86
C TRP A 86 0.55 -6.61 -2.96
N SER A 87 1.32 -6.54 -4.06
CA SER A 87 2.28 -5.46 -4.30
C SER A 87 1.60 -4.12 -4.63
N ILE A 88 0.46 -4.17 -5.34
CA ILE A 88 -0.37 -3.01 -5.68
C ILE A 88 -1.06 -2.47 -4.43
N SER A 89 -1.51 -3.35 -3.52
CA SER A 89 -2.04 -2.95 -2.21
C SER A 89 -1.04 -2.11 -1.41
N ASN A 90 0.23 -2.51 -1.43
CA ASN A 90 1.31 -1.76 -0.79
C ASN A 90 1.59 -0.42 -1.51
N GLU A 91 1.49 -0.39 -2.85
CA GLU A 91 1.66 0.83 -3.63
C GLU A 91 0.58 1.87 -3.31
N VAL A 92 -0.69 1.45 -3.21
CA VAL A 92 -1.81 2.33 -2.82
C VAL A 92 -1.59 2.92 -1.43
N PHE A 93 -1.11 2.13 -0.47
CA PHE A 93 -0.75 2.62 0.86
C PHE A 93 0.30 3.74 0.78
N PHE A 94 1.36 3.56 0.00
CA PHE A 94 2.38 4.60 -0.14
C PHE A 94 1.85 5.86 -0.82
N TYR A 95 0.94 5.74 -1.80
CA TYR A 95 0.28 6.90 -2.38
C TYR A 95 -0.55 7.68 -1.36
N LEU A 96 -1.26 7.00 -0.47
CA LEU A 96 -2.01 7.68 0.61
C LEU A 96 -1.09 8.43 1.58
N LEU A 97 0.10 7.89 1.86
CA LEU A 97 1.07 8.55 2.73
C LEU A 97 1.83 9.70 2.05
N PHE A 98 1.99 9.65 0.73
CA PHE A 98 2.91 10.52 0.00
C PHE A 98 2.64 12.04 0.21
N PRO A 99 1.40 12.55 0.15
CA PRO A 99 1.13 13.97 0.37
C PRO A 99 1.37 14.40 1.83
N LEU A 100 1.09 13.53 2.80
CA LEU A 100 1.31 13.80 4.24
C LEU A 100 2.80 14.00 4.53
N VAL A 101 3.61 13.13 3.92
CA VAL A 101 5.06 13.18 4.01
C VAL A 101 5.60 14.44 3.35
N LEU A 102 5.15 14.79 2.15
CA LEU A 102 5.65 15.96 1.41
C LEU A 102 5.21 17.30 2.02
N ALA A 103 4.01 17.37 2.60
CA ALA A 103 3.56 18.55 3.35
C ALA A 103 4.43 18.83 4.58
N SER A 104 5.09 17.81 5.12
CA SER A 104 5.86 17.86 6.35
C SER A 104 7.34 18.20 6.11
N ARG A 105 7.63 19.47 5.79
CA ARG A 105 8.95 19.99 5.34
C ARG A 105 10.19 19.56 6.15
N HIS A 106 10.05 19.24 7.44
CA HIS A 106 11.17 18.83 8.31
C HIS A 106 10.87 17.60 9.19
N ARG A 107 9.76 16.89 8.94
CA ARG A 107 9.31 15.79 9.79
C ARG A 107 9.17 14.45 9.07
N PHE A 108 9.80 14.32 7.89
CA PHE A 108 9.88 13.05 7.16
C PHE A 108 10.30 11.90 8.08
N LEU A 109 11.37 12.11 8.86
CA LEU A 109 11.88 11.13 9.80
C LEU A 109 10.84 10.75 10.87
N TRP A 110 10.05 11.70 11.37
CA TRP A 110 9.02 11.44 12.37
C TRP A 110 7.80 10.71 11.79
N TRP A 111 7.39 11.02 10.56
CA TRP A 111 6.35 10.24 9.88
C TRP A 111 6.80 8.83 9.54
N TYR A 112 8.08 8.68 9.18
CA TYR A 112 8.70 7.39 8.95
C TYR A 112 8.77 6.55 10.23
N ILE A 113 9.25 7.15 11.33
CA ILE A 113 9.26 6.53 12.66
C ILE A 113 7.82 6.21 13.10
N ALA A 114 6.86 7.10 12.92
CA ALA A 114 5.47 6.86 13.27
C ALA A 114 4.88 5.69 12.46
N THR A 115 5.17 5.60 11.16
CA THR A 115 4.74 4.49 10.31
C THR A 115 5.34 3.17 10.78
N ILE A 116 6.65 3.12 11.01
CA ILE A 116 7.33 1.93 11.56
C ILE A 116 6.77 1.58 12.94
N SER A 117 6.52 2.57 13.79
CA SER A 117 6.01 2.36 15.15
C SER A 117 4.58 1.82 15.14
N ILE A 118 3.70 2.37 14.30
CA ILE A 118 2.33 1.88 14.13
C ILE A 118 2.36 0.44 13.66
N VAL A 119 3.19 0.13 12.66
CA VAL A 119 3.37 -1.23 12.15
C VAL A 119 3.86 -2.16 13.26
N LEU A 120 4.88 -1.75 13.99
CA LEU A 120 5.47 -2.55 15.06
C LEU A 120 4.44 -2.80 16.15
N VAL A 121 3.66 -1.79 16.52
CA VAL A 121 2.52 -1.93 17.45
C VAL A 121 1.50 -2.91 16.91
N VAL A 122 1.11 -2.82 15.63
CA VAL A 122 0.16 -3.76 15.00
C VAL A 122 0.70 -5.20 15.07
N ILE A 123 1.99 -5.43 14.80
CA ILE A 123 2.63 -6.74 14.89
C ILE A 123 2.68 -7.24 16.34
N LEU A 124 3.06 -6.39 17.30
CA LEU A 124 3.19 -6.77 18.71
C LEU A 124 1.83 -7.03 19.36
N VAL A 125 0.86 -6.16 19.12
CA VAL A 125 -0.54 -6.31 19.54
C VAL A 125 -1.12 -7.56 18.90
N GLY A 126 -0.95 -7.73 17.58
CA GLY A 126 -1.40 -8.92 16.87
C GLY A 126 -0.83 -10.22 17.44
N ASN A 127 0.47 -10.24 17.74
CA ASN A 127 1.12 -11.36 18.41
C ASN A 127 0.68 -11.58 19.86
N HIS A 128 0.30 -10.52 20.57
CA HIS A 128 -0.24 -10.64 21.93
C HIS A 128 -1.65 -11.22 21.93
N PHE A 129 -2.46 -10.86 20.93
CA PHE A 129 -3.85 -11.27 20.78
C PHE A 129 -4.03 -12.54 19.95
N GLN A 130 -2.97 -13.34 19.72
CA GLN A 130 -2.98 -14.56 18.89
C GLN A 130 -4.36 -15.24 18.93
N PRO A 131 -5.18 -15.11 17.88
CA PRO A 131 -6.21 -16.09 17.66
C PRO A 131 -5.44 -17.37 17.43
N VAL A 132 -5.78 -18.42 18.16
CA VAL A 132 -5.31 -19.78 17.91
C VAL A 132 -5.64 -20.11 16.45
N PHE A 133 -4.72 -19.81 15.53
CA PHE A 133 -4.84 -20.12 14.12
C PHE A 133 -4.15 -21.47 13.92
N THR A 134 -4.92 -22.53 14.15
CA THR A 134 -4.47 -23.92 14.10
C THR A 134 -4.25 -24.40 12.68
N GLU A 135 -3.14 -25.12 12.52
CA GLU A 135 -2.89 -26.27 11.62
C GLU A 135 -2.79 -26.09 10.11
N ASP A 136 -3.29 -25.03 9.50
CA ASP A 136 -3.14 -24.86 8.03
C ASP A 136 -2.01 -23.88 7.68
N MET A 137 -1.15 -24.28 6.75
CA MET A 137 0.02 -23.51 6.31
C MET A 137 -0.31 -22.02 6.10
N GLY A 138 0.28 -21.10 6.88
CA GLY A 138 0.50 -19.73 6.42
C GLY A 138 -0.28 -18.57 7.07
N SER A 139 -0.69 -18.66 8.34
CA SER A 139 -1.11 -17.46 9.09
C SER A 139 -0.14 -17.16 10.25
N SER A 140 0.68 -16.13 10.06
CA SER A 140 1.63 -15.67 11.07
C SER A 140 1.80 -14.16 10.93
N TRP A 141 1.96 -13.45 12.04
CA TRP A 141 2.31 -12.02 12.00
C TRP A 141 3.67 -11.77 11.35
N SER A 142 4.54 -12.79 11.26
CA SER A 142 5.74 -12.74 10.41
C SER A 142 5.39 -12.65 8.91
N ASN A 143 4.30 -13.27 8.46
CA ASN A 143 3.85 -13.20 7.07
C ASN A 143 3.38 -11.79 6.69
N PHE A 144 2.74 -11.08 7.63
CA PHE A 144 2.43 -9.66 7.47
C PHE A 144 3.70 -8.82 7.31
N ALA A 145 4.79 -9.16 8.01
CA ALA A 145 6.07 -8.49 7.79
C ALA A 145 6.62 -8.76 6.37
N HIS A 146 6.48 -9.97 5.82
CA HIS A 146 6.98 -10.29 4.48
C HIS A 146 6.17 -9.65 3.34
N VAL A 147 4.85 -9.64 3.45
CA VAL A 147 3.95 -9.25 2.35
C VAL A 147 3.43 -7.83 2.51
N GLY A 148 3.36 -7.32 3.75
CA GLY A 148 2.78 -6.03 4.06
C GLY A 148 3.64 -4.83 3.64
N PRO A 149 3.06 -3.63 3.68
CA PRO A 149 3.74 -2.37 3.36
C PRO A 149 5.10 -2.09 4.05
N PRO A 150 5.35 -2.46 5.33
CA PRO A 150 6.46 -1.91 6.10
C PRO A 150 7.85 -2.38 5.63
N VAL A 151 7.98 -3.65 5.28
CA VAL A 151 9.27 -4.22 4.79
C VAL A 151 9.53 -3.79 3.34
N ARG A 152 8.48 -3.52 2.58
CA ARG A 152 8.58 -3.04 1.18
C ARG A 152 9.03 -1.59 1.06
N PHE A 153 8.86 -0.74 2.09
CA PHE A 153 9.40 0.62 2.05
C PHE A 153 10.91 0.63 1.76
N TRP A 154 11.65 -0.33 2.35
CA TRP A 154 13.07 -0.51 2.08
C TRP A 154 13.35 -0.72 0.59
N TYR A 155 12.67 -1.68 -0.04
CA TYR A 155 12.81 -1.94 -1.48
C TYR A 155 12.34 -0.77 -2.35
N PHE A 156 11.27 -0.09 -1.95
CA PHE A 156 10.74 1.08 -2.65
C PHE A 156 11.73 2.25 -2.63
N SER A 157 12.40 2.49 -1.50
CA SER A 157 13.44 3.52 -1.40
C SER A 157 14.66 3.24 -2.28
N GLN A 158 15.00 1.98 -2.52
CA GLN A 158 16.11 1.62 -3.40
C GLN A 158 15.77 1.80 -4.88
N ALA A 159 14.55 1.47 -5.31
CA ALA A 159 14.12 1.68 -6.69
C ALA A 159 14.09 3.18 -7.10
N TRP A 160 13.88 4.07 -6.12
CA TRP A 160 13.83 5.52 -6.31
C TRP A 160 15.20 6.21 -6.38
N VAL A 161 16.27 5.56 -5.92
CA VAL A 161 17.64 6.13 -5.95
C VAL A 161 18.31 5.91 -7.31
N TRP A 162 17.76 5.03 -8.16
CA TRP A 162 18.37 4.60 -9.44
C TRP A 162 17.51 4.86 -10.68
N GLY A 163 16.38 5.56 -10.57
CA GLY A 163 15.49 5.92 -11.69
C GLY A 163 15.25 7.42 -11.75
#